data_AF-A0A7V9P7B4-F1
#
_entry.id   AF-A0A7V9P7B4-F1
#
_cell.length_a   1.000
_cell.length_b   1.000
_cell.length_c   1.000
_cell.angle_alpha   90.00
_cell.angle_beta   90.00
_cell.angle_gamma   90.00
#
_symmetry.space_group_name_H-M   'P 1'
#
loop_
_entity.id
_entity.type
_entity.pdbx_description
1 polymer ?
#
loop_
_entity_poly.entity_id
_entity_poly.type
_entity_poly.pdbx_seq_one_letter_code
_entity_poly.pdbx_strand_id
1 'polypeptide(L)'
;MSLNYLKEAVAAADTEKLIRYVRLHLGDGNEAAGRKEIDKAWVEALKLLLDVPPTDREFILKTLAEKDATTLAHLFFHLHFYFVRRSGEWIHDGEL
;
A
#
# COMPACT_ATOMS: atom_id res chain seq x y z
N MET A 1 -7.02 13.52 9.59
CA MET A 1 -5.77 13.53 10.40
C MET A 1 -4.74 14.41 9.71
N SER A 2 -3.93 15.19 10.44
CA SER A 2 -3.00 16.18 9.86
C SER A 2 -1.59 15.62 9.61
N LEU A 3 -0.82 16.23 8.71
CA LEU A 3 0.58 15.89 8.44
C LEU A 3 1.46 15.93 9.72
N ASN A 4 1.17 16.85 10.64
CA ASN A 4 1.90 16.98 11.90
C ASN A 4 1.75 15.74 12.78
N TYR A 5 0.56 15.12 12.79
CA TYR A 5 0.30 13.88 13.54
C TYR A 5 1.26 12.75 13.13
N LEU A 6 1.54 12.63 11.83
CA LEU A 6 2.45 11.61 11.28
C LEU A 6 3.91 11.95 11.54
N LYS A 7 4.30 13.23 11.42
CA LYS A 7 5.67 13.67 11.75
C LYS A 7 6.01 13.39 13.21
N GLU A 8 5.08 13.65 14.13
CA GLU A 8 5.24 13.30 15.54
C GLU A 8 5.37 11.79 15.76
N ALA A 9 4.56 10.99 15.06
CA ALA A 9 4.64 9.53 15.15
C ALA A 9 6.01 9.01 14.69
N VAL A 10 6.55 9.54 13.59
CA VAL A 10 7.90 9.22 13.10
C VAL A 10 8.96 9.62 14.13
N ALA A 11 8.89 10.84 14.66
CA ALA A 11 9.86 11.32 15.66
C ALA A 11 9.86 10.48 16.94
N ALA A 12 8.70 9.92 17.31
CA ALA A 12 8.54 9.04 18.46
C ALA A 12 8.79 7.54 18.16
N ALA A 13 9.13 7.18 16.92
CA ALA A 13 9.18 5.79 16.45
C ALA A 13 7.87 4.99 16.74
N ASP A 14 6.73 5.68 16.76
CA ASP A 14 5.42 5.12 17.06
C ASP A 14 4.83 4.43 15.81
N THR A 15 5.28 3.19 15.60
CA THR A 15 4.87 2.38 14.44
C THR A 15 3.38 2.06 14.44
N GLU A 16 2.75 1.87 15.59
CA GLU A 16 1.32 1.57 15.66
C GLU A 16 0.49 2.78 15.21
N LYS A 17 0.89 4.00 15.59
CA LYS A 17 0.23 5.23 15.14
C LYS A 17 0.31 5.43 13.64
N LEU A 18 1.45 5.11 13.03
CA LEU A 18 1.63 5.15 11.57
C LEU A 18 0.76 4.10 10.87
N ILE A 19 0.75 2.85 11.36
CA ILE A 19 -0.05 1.78 10.77
C ILE A 19 -1.55 2.05 10.94
N ARG A 20 -1.96 2.55 12.11
CA ARG A 20 -3.34 2.95 12.39
C ARG A 20 -3.83 4.02 11.43
N TYR A 21 -3.00 5.01 11.12
CA TYR A 21 -3.32 6.00 10.09
C TYR A 21 -3.62 5.36 8.74
N VAL A 22 -2.78 4.42 8.29
CA VAL A 22 -2.98 3.71 7.01
C VAL A 22 -4.32 2.95 7.02
N ARG A 23 -4.61 2.20 8.09
CA ARG A 23 -5.88 1.46 8.24
C ARG A 23 -7.09 2.41 8.23
N LEU A 24 -7.02 3.54 8.93
CA LEU A 24 -8.10 4.52 8.92
C LEU A 24 -8.29 5.15 7.54
N HIS A 25 -7.19 5.46 6.83
CA HIS A 25 -7.25 6.09 5.52
C HIS A 25 -7.87 5.15 4.47
N LEU A 26 -7.41 3.90 4.41
CA LEU A 26 -7.93 2.89 3.49
C LEU A 26 -9.33 2.39 3.88
N GLY A 27 -9.70 2.50 5.15
CA GLY A 27 -10.99 2.01 5.66
C GLY A 27 -12.08 3.06 5.76
N ASP A 28 -11.90 4.24 5.17
CA ASP A 28 -12.81 5.40 5.30
C ASP A 28 -13.20 5.69 6.77
N GLY A 29 -12.19 5.73 7.65
CA GLY A 29 -12.35 5.91 9.09
C GLY A 29 -12.66 4.65 9.90
N ASN A 30 -12.84 3.49 9.26
CA ASN A 30 -13.03 2.19 9.91
C ASN A 30 -11.76 1.33 9.82
N GLU A 31 -11.05 1.17 10.95
CA GLU A 31 -9.80 0.40 11.00
C GLU A 31 -9.95 -1.06 10.57
N ALA A 32 -11.09 -1.70 10.91
CA ALA A 32 -11.33 -3.08 10.53
C ALA A 32 -11.57 -3.22 9.03
N ALA A 33 -12.23 -2.24 8.40
CA ALA A 33 -12.38 -2.18 6.96
C ALA A 33 -11.02 -1.97 6.28
N GLY A 34 -10.23 -0.99 6.73
CA GLY A 34 -8.92 -0.73 6.12
C GLY A 34 -7.91 -1.85 6.31
N ARG A 35 -8.00 -2.62 7.41
CA ARG A 35 -7.23 -3.86 7.56
C ARG A 35 -7.59 -4.86 6.46
N LYS A 36 -8.88 -5.03 6.16
CA LYS A 36 -9.33 -5.90 5.07
C LYS A 36 -8.85 -5.40 3.70
N GLU A 37 -8.85 -4.10 3.45
CA GLU A 37 -8.30 -3.52 2.22
C GLU A 37 -6.82 -3.84 2.04
N ILE A 38 -6.04 -3.74 3.12
CA ILE A 38 -4.64 -4.15 3.10
C ILE A 38 -4.52 -5.64 2.77
N ASP A 39 -5.28 -6.49 3.46
CA ASP A 39 -5.24 -7.93 3.25
C ASP A 39 -5.62 -8.31 1.80
N LYS A 40 -6.58 -7.62 1.17
CA LYS A 40 -6.97 -7.83 -0.24
C LYS A 40 -5.81 -7.61 -1.21
N ALA A 41 -5.06 -6.51 -1.06
CA ALA A 41 -3.91 -6.22 -1.92
C ALA A 41 -2.84 -7.33 -1.83
N TRP A 42 -2.54 -7.80 -0.62
CA TRP A 42 -1.58 -8.90 -0.43
C TRP A 42 -2.08 -10.22 -1.02
N VAL A 43 -3.35 -10.56 -0.84
CA VAL A 43 -3.95 -11.77 -1.41
C VAL A 43 -3.91 -11.74 -2.93
N GLU A 44 -4.27 -10.62 -3.58
CA GLU A 44 -4.21 -10.49 -5.03
C GLU A 44 -2.78 -10.55 -5.59
N ALA A 45 -1.82 -9.92 -4.91
CA ALA A 45 -0.41 -10.03 -5.29
C ALA A 45 0.08 -11.48 -5.18
N LEU A 46 -0.25 -12.18 -4.08
CA LEU A 46 0.17 -13.56 -3.86
C LEU A 46 -0.40 -14.51 -4.92
N LYS A 47 -1.68 -14.38 -5.30
CA LYS A 47 -2.31 -15.19 -6.35
C LYS A 47 -1.50 -15.18 -7.65
N LEU A 48 -1.01 -14.02 -8.06
CA LEU A 48 -0.22 -13.86 -9.29
C LEU A 48 1.17 -14.53 -9.20
N LEU A 49 1.71 -14.71 -8.00
CA LEU A 49 3.01 -15.34 -7.77
C LEU A 49 2.93 -16.86 -7.66
N LEU A 50 1.74 -17.43 -7.41
CA LEU A 50 1.56 -18.88 -7.26
C LEU A 50 1.85 -19.65 -8.56
N ASP A 51 1.60 -19.03 -9.71
CA ASP A 51 1.85 -19.64 -11.03
C ASP A 51 3.28 -19.40 -11.56
N VAL A 52 4.16 -18.80 -10.73
CA VAL A 52 5.56 -18.45 -11.04
C VAL A 52 5.74 -17.92 -12.47
N PRO A 53 4.98 -16.89 -12.87
CA PRO A 53 5.13 -16.34 -14.21
C PRO A 53 6.55 -15.78 -14.40
N PRO A 54 7.09 -15.82 -15.63
CA PRO A 54 8.35 -15.14 -15.93
C PRO A 54 8.20 -13.66 -15.54
N THR A 55 8.93 -13.29 -14.49
CA THR A 55 8.91 -11.93 -13.93
C THR A 55 10.11 -11.17 -14.47
N ASP A 56 9.89 -9.93 -14.91
CA ASP A 56 10.97 -9.05 -15.36
C ASP A 56 11.82 -8.57 -14.18
N ARG A 57 12.76 -9.42 -13.77
CA ARG A 57 13.66 -9.14 -12.64
C ARG A 57 14.63 -7.99 -12.94
N GLU A 58 15.00 -7.79 -14.20
CA GLU A 58 15.89 -6.71 -14.60
C GLU A 58 15.23 -5.36 -14.35
N PHE A 59 13.97 -5.20 -14.80
CA PHE A 59 13.18 -4.01 -14.53
C PHE A 59 13.06 -3.71 -13.03
N ILE A 60 12.78 -4.74 -12.21
CA ILE A 60 12.63 -4.58 -10.76
C ILE A 60 13.93 -4.08 -10.13
N LEU A 61 15.05 -4.76 -10.38
CA LEU A 61 16.34 -4.41 -9.78
C LEU A 61 16.84 -3.04 -10.23
N LYS A 62 16.65 -2.71 -11.51
CA LYS A 62 16.99 -1.40 -12.05
C LYS A 62 16.17 -0.28 -11.40
N THR A 63 14.86 -0.50 -11.24
CA THR A 63 13.97 0.47 -10.59
C THR A 63 14.41 0.73 -9.14
N LEU A 64 14.78 -0.32 -8.40
CA LEU A 64 15.28 -0.18 -7.03
C LEU A 64 16.63 0.53 -6.94
N ALA A 65 17.50 0.38 -7.95
CA ALA A 65 18.83 0.98 -7.96
C ALA A 65 18.82 2.45 -8.41
N GLU A 66 17.94 2.82 -9.35
CA GLU A 66 18.00 4.13 -10.04
C GLU A 66 17.00 5.16 -9.51
N LYS A 67 15.94 4.75 -8.81
CA LYS A 67 14.88 5.66 -8.37
C LYS A 67 15.09 6.10 -6.92
N ASP A 68 14.73 7.35 -6.64
CA ASP A 68 14.78 7.91 -5.29
C ASP A 68 13.69 7.31 -4.38
N ALA A 69 13.89 7.44 -3.06
CA ALA A 69 12.98 6.87 -2.06
C ALA A 69 11.55 7.41 -2.15
N THR A 70 11.36 8.67 -2.57
CA THR A 70 10.01 9.25 -2.75
C THR A 70 9.31 8.55 -3.90
N THR A 71 9.97 8.41 -5.03
CA THR A 71 9.45 7.68 -6.20
C THR A 71 9.08 6.24 -5.84
N LEU A 72 9.95 5.54 -5.10
CA LEU A 72 9.68 4.16 -4.66
C LEU A 72 8.48 4.06 -3.70
N ALA A 73 8.35 5.02 -2.77
CA ALA A 73 7.19 5.08 -1.87
C ALA A 73 5.88 5.30 -2.64
N HIS A 74 5.87 6.21 -3.63
CA HIS A 74 4.72 6.42 -4.50
C HIS A 74 4.39 5.18 -5.33
N LEU A 75 5.40 4.52 -5.92
CA LEU A 75 5.22 3.27 -6.65
C LEU A 75 4.57 2.19 -5.77
N PHE A 76 5.02 2.04 -4.52
CA PHE A 76 4.42 1.12 -3.56
C PHE A 76 2.92 1.39 -3.35
N PHE A 77 2.52 2.64 -3.14
CA PHE A 77 1.11 2.99 -2.98
C PHE A 77 0.29 2.74 -4.27
N HIS A 78 0.83 3.08 -5.43
CA HIS A 78 0.16 2.79 -6.71
C HIS A 78 -0.05 1.28 -6.93
N LEU A 79 0.96 0.47 -6.64
CA LEU A 79 0.85 -1.00 -6.73
C LEU A 79 -0.18 -1.56 -5.74
N HIS A 80 -0.16 -1.06 -4.49
CA HIS A 80 -1.16 -1.43 -3.49
C HIS A 80 -2.58 -1.21 -4.03
N PHE A 81 -2.90 0.00 -4.48
CA PHE A 81 -4.24 0.32 -4.99
C PHE A 81 -4.58 -0.46 -6.26
N TYR A 82 -3.61 -0.71 -7.14
CA TYR A 82 -3.79 -1.58 -8.29
C TYR A 82 -4.27 -2.98 -7.89
N PHE A 83 -3.65 -3.59 -6.87
CA PHE A 83 -4.04 -4.92 -6.38
C PHE A 83 -5.39 -4.91 -5.65
N VAL A 84 -5.69 -3.89 -4.85
CA VAL A 84 -7.03 -3.75 -4.24
C VAL A 84 -8.11 -3.67 -5.32
N ARG A 85 -7.93 -2.87 -6.37
CA ARG A 85 -8.89 -2.79 -7.49
C ARG A 85 -9.09 -4.13 -8.18
N ARG A 86 -8.00 -4.89 -8.37
CA ARG A 86 -8.05 -6.25 -8.93
C ARG A 86 -8.86 -7.24 -8.10
N SER A 87 -9.03 -7.00 -6.80
CA SER A 87 -9.82 -7.88 -5.92
C SER A 87 -11.33 -7.83 -6.20
N GLY A 88 -11.81 -6.83 -6.96
CA GLY A 88 -13.24 -6.68 -7.29
C GLY A 88 -14.11 -6.11 -6.18
N GLU A 89 -13.53 -5.80 -5.01
CA GLU A 89 -14.23 -5.30 -3.82
C GLU A 89 -13.66 -3.95 -3.37
N TRP A 90 -13.54 -2.99 -4.28
CA TRP A 90 -13.06 -1.65 -3.94
C TRP A 90 -14.17 -0.88 -3.20
N ILE A 91 -13.91 -0.46 -1.96
CA ILE A 91 -14.91 0.19 -1.10
C ILE A 91 -14.99 1.72 -1.28
N HIS A 92 -14.11 2.34 -2.05
CA HIS A 92 -14.14 3.79 -2.26
C HIS A 92 -14.85 4.14 -3.58
N ASP A 93 -16.01 4.80 -3.51
CA ASP A 93 -16.75 5.28 -4.69
C ASP A 93 -16.06 6.47 -5.42
N GLY A 94 -14.83 6.83 -5.04
CA GLY A 94 -14.06 7.91 -5.65
C GLY A 94 -13.09 7.42 -6.72
N GLU A 95 -13.17 8.01 -7.91
CA GLU A 95 -12.03 8.02 -8.83
C GLU A 95 -10.85 8.72 -8.14
N LEU A 96 -9.70 8.04 -8.11
CA LEU A 96 -8.42 8.60 -7.65
C LEU A 96 -7.98 9.75 -8.58
#